data_AF-A0A7W1KZT2-F1
#
_entry.id   AF-A0A7W1KZT2-F1
#
_cell.length_a   1.000
_cell.length_b   1.000
_cell.length_c   1.000
_cell.angle_alpha   90.00
_cell.angle_beta   90.00
_cell.angle_gamma   90.00
#
_symmetry.space_group_name_H-M   'P 1'
#
loop_
_entity.id
_entity.type
_entity.pdbx_description
1 polymer ?
#
loop_
_entity_poly.entity_id
_entity_poly.type
_entity_poly.pdbx_seq_one_letter_code
_entity_poly.pdbx_strand_id
1 'polypeptide(L)' 'MTDDAAHRLMRMAGQDLDALRRASASRDFQPVKLNLKASVDIKSEVKRVEAPNVAAVIPGRDPKLRDEYVI' A
#
# COMPACT_ATOMS: atom_id res chain seq x y z
N MET A 1 -2.52 9.53 -5.30
CA MET A 1 -2.24 10.60 -6.28
C MET A 1 -2.59 10.05 -7.65
N THR A 2 -3.44 10.72 -8.41
CA THR A 2 -3.79 10.30 -9.77
C THR A 2 -2.70 10.75 -10.75
N ASP A 3 -2.60 10.09 -11.91
CA ASP A 3 -1.62 10.45 -12.94
C ASP A 3 -1.81 11.90 -13.44
N ASP A 4 -3.07 12.33 -13.59
CA ASP A 4 -3.41 13.72 -13.90
C ASP A 4 -2.89 14.71 -12.84
N ALA A 5 -3.01 14.37 -11.56
CA ALA A 5 -2.53 15.23 -10.48
C ALA A 5 -1.00 15.34 -10.49
N ALA A 6 -0.30 14.24 -10.81
CA ALA A 6 1.15 14.22 -10.94
C ALA A 6 1.62 15.11 -12.10
N HIS A 7 0.96 15.04 -13.26
CA HIS A 7 1.24 15.90 -14.40
C HIS A 7 1.07 17.38 -14.09
N ARG A 8 -0.02 17.76 -13.41
CA ARG A 8 -0.25 19.14 -12.98
C ARG A 8 0.84 19.62 -12.01
N LEU A 9 1.22 18.77 -11.05
CA LEU A 9 2.25 19.11 -10.07
C LEU A 9 3.63 19.32 -10.71
N MET A 10 4.02 18.46 -11.65
CA MET A 10 5.29 18.62 -12.37
C MET A 10 5.30 19.86 -13.26
N ARG A 11 4.18 20.18 -13.93
CA ARG A 11 4.05 21.44 -14.68
C ARG A 11 4.21 22.66 -13.79
N MET A 12 3.66 22.65 -12.57
CA MET A 12 3.89 23.72 -11.59
C MET A 12 5.36 23.85 -11.18
N ALA A 13 6.11 22.74 -11.18
CA ALA A 13 7.56 22.73 -10.96
C ALA A 13 8.37 23.11 -12.22
N GLY A 14 7.72 23.44 -13.34
CA GLY A 14 8.38 23.70 -14.63
C GLY A 14 8.96 22.46 -15.30
N GLN A 15 8.48 21.26 -14.94
CA GLN A 15 8.97 19.98 -15.42
C GLN A 15 7.90 19.24 -16.25
N ASP A 16 8.36 18.43 -17.20
CA ASP A 16 7.53 17.48 -17.93
C ASP A 16 7.69 16.07 -17.35
N LEU A 17 6.61 15.55 -16.77
CA LEU A 17 6.60 14.24 -16.13
C LEU A 17 6.93 13.10 -17.10
N ASP A 18 6.50 13.19 -18.37
CA ASP A 18 6.74 12.12 -19.35
C ASP A 18 8.19 12.13 -19.85
N ALA A 19 8.79 13.31 -19.98
CA ALA A 19 10.21 13.44 -20.26
C ALA A 19 11.07 12.89 -19.10
N LEU A 20 10.71 13.23 -17.86
CA LEU A 20 11.40 12.74 -16.67
C LEU A 20 11.26 11.22 -16.48
N ARG A 21 10.06 10.66 -16.73
CA ARG A 21 9.83 9.21 -16.70
C ARG A 21 10.70 8.47 -17.71
N ARG A 22 10.77 8.97 -18.96
CA ARG A 22 11.66 8.39 -19.99
C ARG A 22 13.13 8.48 -19.59
N ALA A 23 13.57 9.62 -19.06
CA ALA A 23 14.94 9.80 -18.61
C ALA A 23 15.29 8.89 -17.42
N SER A 24 14.34 8.67 -16.50
CA SER A 24 14.54 7.81 -15.33
C SER A 24 14.74 6.33 -15.63
N ALA A 25 14.45 5.89 -16.86
CA ALA A 25 14.74 4.53 -17.30
C ALA A 25 16.24 4.30 -17.57
N SER A 26 17.05 5.37 -17.63
CA SER A 26 18.51 5.27 -17.78
C SER A 26 19.22 5.21 -16.43
N ARG A 27 20.31 4.44 -16.35
CA ARG A 27 21.18 4.37 -15.17
C ARG A 27 21.86 5.69 -14.83
N ASP A 28 22.00 6.59 -15.79
CA ASP A 28 22.67 7.89 -15.61
C ASP A 28 21.72 8.99 -15.11
N PHE A 29 20.46 8.65 -14.86
CA PHE A 29 19.46 9.63 -14.42
C PHE A 29 19.86 10.26 -13.08
N GLN A 30 19.86 11.60 -13.04
CA GLN A 30 20.13 12.39 -11.85
C GLN A 30 18.83 13.00 -11.30
N PRO A 31 18.68 13.12 -9.98
CA PRO A 31 17.51 13.75 -9.38
C PRO A 31 17.32 15.20 -9.85
N VAL A 32 16.10 15.52 -10.29
CA VAL A 32 15.73 16.87 -10.73
C VAL A 32 15.12 17.65 -9.57
N LYS A 33 15.68 18.82 -9.25
CA LYS A 33 15.16 19.69 -8.19
C LYS A 33 13.85 20.33 -8.64
N LEU A 34 12.74 19.95 -7.98
CA LEU A 34 11.40 20.44 -8.28
C LEU A 34 11.10 21.81 -7.65
N ASN A 35 11.89 22.26 -6.67
CA ASN A 35 11.70 23.50 -5.91
C ASN A 35 10.27 23.68 -5.34
N LEU A 36 9.55 22.58 -5.10
CA LEU A 36 8.22 22.57 -4.48
C LEU A 36 8.33 22.16 -3.00
N LYS A 37 7.45 22.72 -2.18
CA LYS A 37 7.22 22.27 -0.80
C LYS A 37 5.86 21.61 -0.72
N ALA A 38 5.82 20.38 -0.20
CA ALA A 38 4.59 19.68 0.10
C ALA A 38 4.43 19.60 1.63
N SER A 39 3.22 19.87 2.12
CA SER A 39 2.84 19.63 3.52
C SER A 39 1.69 18.62 3.50
N VAL A 40 1.82 17.56 4.30
CA VAL A 40 0.80 16.52 4.41
C VAL A 40 0.52 16.30 5.88
N ASP A 41 -0.71 16.57 6.29
CA ASP A 41 -1.20 16.19 7.62
C ASP A 41 -1.88 14.83 7.53
N ILE A 42 -1.21 13.79 8.03
CA ILE A 42 -1.77 12.44 8.09
C ILE A 42 -2.44 12.26 9.47
N LYS A 43 -3.77 12.19 9.48
CA LYS A 43 -4.53 11.82 10.67
C LYS A 43 -4.75 10.31 10.67
N SER A 44 -3.93 9.58 11.42
CA SER A 44 -4.10 8.16 11.65
C SER A 44 -4.77 7.93 13.00
N GLU A 45 -5.78 7.05 13.02
CA GLU A 45 -6.46 6.64 14.24
C GLU A 45 -6.30 5.12 14.39
N VAL A 46 -5.85 4.67 15.57
CA VAL A 46 -5.79 3.25 15.89
C VAL A 46 -7.13 2.87 16.52
N LYS A 47 -7.92 2.06 15.80
CA LYS A 47 -9.16 1.48 16.32
C LYS A 47 -8.93 0.01 16.67
N ARG A 48 -9.31 -0.37 17.89
CA ARG A 48 -9.49 -1.78 18.22
C ARG A 48 -10.80 -2.24 17.57
N VAL A 49 -10.68 -3.24 16.71
CA VAL A 49 -11.81 -3.94 16.10
C VAL A 49 -11.83 -5.34 16.69
N GLU A 50 -12.97 -5.74 17.26
CA GLU A 50 -13.21 -7.12 17.62
C GLU A 50 -13.58 -7.89 16.35
N ALA A 51 -12.70 -8.79 15.92
CA ALA A 51 -12.96 -9.70 14.82
C ALA A 51 -13.30 -11.08 15.41
N PRO A 52 -14.56 -11.54 15.33
CA PRO A 52 -14.91 -12.86 15.83
C PRO A 52 -14.28 -13.93 14.95
N ASN A 53 -13.58 -14.89 15.57
CA ASN A 53 -13.13 -16.10 14.89
C ASN A 53 -14.26 -17.13 14.93
N VAL A 54 -14.53 -17.78 13.79
CA VAL A 54 -15.52 -18.86 13.67
C VAL A 54 -14.81 -20.12 13.22
N ALA A 55 -14.96 -21.21 13.98
CA ALA A 55 -14.47 -22.53 13.62
C ALA A 55 -15.59 -23.55 13.77
N ALA A 56 -15.67 -24.49 12.83
CA ALA A 56 -16.57 -25.63 12.89
C ALA A 56 -15.76 -26.90 13.16
N VAL A 57 -16.27 -27.75 14.04
CA VAL A 57 -15.62 -29.00 14.44
C VAL A 57 -16.43 -30.17 13.92
N ILE A 58 -15.76 -31.14 13.28
CA ILE A 58 -16.34 -32.42 12.89
C ILE A 58 -15.76 -33.48 13.82
N PRO A 59 -16.56 -34.12 14.69
CA PRO A 59 -16.07 -35.15 15.61
C PRO A 59 -15.50 -36.36 14.85
N GLY A 60 -14.34 -36.84 15.30
CA GLY A 60 -13.77 -38.11 14.83
C GLY A 60 -14.68 -39.29 15.17
N ARG A 61 -14.78 -40.28 14.27
CA ARG A 61 -15.61 -41.49 14.48
C ARG A 61 -15.00 -42.48 15.46
N ASP A 62 -13.69 -42.42 15.71
CA ASP A 62 -13.02 -43.28 16.68
C ASP A 62 -13.35 -42.80 18.11
N PRO A 63 -14.01 -43.61 18.95
CA PRO A 63 -14.36 -43.24 20.32
C PRO A 63 -13.17 -42.85 21.19
N LYS A 64 -11.95 -43.31 20.86
CA LYS A 64 -10.71 -43.01 21.60
C LYS A 64 -10.05 -41.71 21.17
N LEU A 65 -10.28 -41.27 19.92
CA LEU A 65 -9.61 -40.11 19.31
C LEU A 65 -10.57 -38.95 19.01
N ARG A 66 -11.85 -39.06 19.40
CA ARG A 66 -12.89 -38.07 19.09
C ARG A 66 -12.64 -36.67 19.63
N ASP A 67 -11.79 -36.56 20.66
CA ASP A 67 -11.41 -35.31 21.33
C ASP A 67 -10.08 -34.73 20.79
N GLU A 68 -9.48 -35.37 19.77
CA GLU A 68 -8.32 -34.87 19.05
C GLU A 68 -8.76 -34.11 17.79
N TYR A 69 -8.15 -32.94 17.56
CA TYR A 69 -8.49 -32.04 16.46
C TYR A 69 -7.27 -31.70 15.61
N VAL A 70 -7.47 -31.63 14.29
CA VAL A 70 -6.49 -31.11 13.34
C VAL A 70 -7.00 -29.75 12.86
N ILE A 71 -6.15 -28.72 12.96
CA ILE A 71 -6.48 -27.31 12.67
C ILE A 71 -5.69 -26.85 11.44
#